data_AF-A0A143HNS9-F1
#
_entry.id   AF-A0A143HNS9-F1
#
_cell.length_a   1.000
_cell.length_b   1.000
_cell.length_c   1.000
_cell.angle_alpha   90.00
_cell.angle_beta   90.00
_cell.angle_gamma   90.00
#
_symmetry.space_group_name_H-M   'P 1'
#
loop_
_entity.id
_entity.type
_entity.pdbx_description
1 polymer ?
#
loop_
_entity_poly.entity_id
_entity_poly.type
_entity_poly.pdbx_seq_one_letter_code
_entity_poly.pdbx_strand_id
1 'polypeptide(L)'
;MSAISPRRSLTCSPLSQRFARKEALNAAELVRLEEIAAEWRARLMDISWFMRMLNESIARQANQEDGCTGRFWEGRFKSQALLDERALAACMAHVDLNPIRAKMAEIPEDSDHTSIQRRISAAQDAALPLCW
;
A
#
# COMPACT_ATOMS: atom_id res chain seq x y z
N MET A 1 -8.88 -1.23 -27.04
CA MET A 1 -9.83 -1.16 -25.91
C MET A 1 -9.74 -2.49 -25.16
N SER A 2 -8.86 -2.58 -24.15
CA SER A 2 -8.65 -3.84 -23.43
C SER A 2 -9.70 -3.96 -22.33
N ALA A 3 -10.55 -4.99 -22.44
CA ALA A 3 -11.52 -5.35 -21.43
C ALA A 3 -10.83 -5.53 -20.08
N ILE A 4 -11.29 -4.81 -19.06
CA ILE A 4 -10.86 -4.99 -17.68
C ILE A 4 -11.27 -6.41 -17.28
N SER A 5 -10.29 -7.31 -17.15
CA SER A 5 -10.52 -8.67 -16.69
C SER A 5 -11.16 -8.62 -15.29
N PRO A 6 -12.29 -9.30 -15.04
CA PRO A 6 -13.01 -9.22 -13.77
C PRO A 6 -12.25 -9.83 -12.58
N ARG A 7 -11.04 -10.38 -12.78
CA ARG A 7 -10.22 -11.05 -11.77
C ARG A 7 -9.05 -10.20 -11.22
N ARG A 8 -9.09 -8.87 -11.36
CA ARG A 8 -7.95 -8.01 -10.99
C ARG A 8 -8.15 -7.12 -9.77
N SER A 9 -9.37 -6.92 -9.30
CA SER A 9 -9.61 -5.89 -8.29
C SER A 9 -9.87 -6.45 -6.90
N LEU A 10 -9.26 -5.80 -5.90
CA LEU A 10 -9.71 -5.78 -4.51
C LEU A 10 -10.88 -4.78 -4.35
N THR A 11 -11.73 -4.64 -5.38
CA THR A 11 -12.80 -3.63 -5.37
C THR A 11 -13.84 -4.02 -4.36
N CYS A 12 -14.18 -3.07 -3.50
CA CYS A 12 -15.26 -3.17 -2.53
C CYS A 12 -16.56 -3.59 -3.22
N SER A 13 -16.96 -4.86 -3.07
CA SER A 13 -18.18 -5.41 -3.65
C SER A 13 -19.41 -4.76 -3.00
N PRO A 14 -20.56 -4.70 -3.69
CA PRO A 14 -21.80 -4.17 -3.09
C PRO A 14 -22.16 -4.86 -1.76
N LEU A 15 -21.90 -6.17 -1.64
CA LEU A 15 -22.11 -6.91 -0.38
C LEU A 15 -21.17 -6.44 0.72
N SER A 16 -19.89 -6.21 0.41
CA SER A 16 -18.94 -5.68 1.41
C SER A 16 -19.28 -4.25 1.84
N GLN A 17 -19.83 -3.43 0.95
CA GLN A 17 -20.29 -2.08 1.27
C GLN A 17 -21.51 -2.11 2.20
N ARG A 18 -22.50 -2.95 1.89
CA ARG A 18 -23.69 -3.17 2.74
C ARG A 18 -23.31 -3.71 4.11
N PHE A 19 -22.40 -4.68 4.15
CA PHE A 19 -21.85 -5.21 5.41
C PHE A 19 -21.13 -4.13 6.23
N ALA A 20 -20.27 -3.31 5.60
CA ALA A 20 -19.58 -2.22 6.27
C ALA A 20 -20.55 -1.16 6.85
N ARG A 21 -21.71 -0.97 6.19
CA ARG A 21 -22.81 -0.12 6.67
C ARG A 21 -23.71 -0.79 7.70
N LYS A 22 -23.40 -2.02 8.12
CA LYS A 22 -24.18 -2.83 9.08
C LYS A 22 -25.61 -3.14 8.60
N GLU A 23 -25.82 -3.18 7.29
CA GLU A 23 -27.10 -3.62 6.73
C GLU A 23 -27.28 -5.14 6.93
N ALA A 24 -28.52 -5.58 7.09
CA ALA A 24 -28.83 -7.00 7.20
C ALA A 24 -28.54 -7.71 5.86
N LEU A 25 -27.78 -8.81 5.95
CA LEU A 25 -27.51 -9.72 4.84
C LEU A 25 -28.20 -11.06 5.13
N ASN A 26 -28.79 -11.66 4.11
CA ASN A 26 -29.34 -13.01 4.23
C ASN A 26 -28.22 -14.08 4.25
N ALA A 27 -28.58 -15.33 4.55
CA ALA A 27 -27.61 -16.41 4.67
C ALA A 27 -26.77 -16.62 3.39
N ALA A 28 -27.37 -16.54 2.20
CA ALA A 28 -26.65 -16.70 0.93
C ALA A 28 -25.71 -15.52 0.66
N GLU A 29 -26.12 -14.30 1.00
CA GLU A 29 -25.29 -13.09 0.90
C GLU A 29 -24.08 -13.14 1.84
N LEU A 30 -24.25 -13.68 3.06
CA LEU A 30 -23.16 -13.87 4.01
C LEU A 30 -22.13 -14.87 3.52
N VAL A 31 -22.57 -16.03 3.01
CA VAL A 31 -21.67 -17.03 2.40
C VAL A 31 -20.88 -16.39 1.26
N ARG A 32 -21.56 -15.64 0.38
CA ARG A 32 -20.89 -14.98 -0.74
C ARG A 32 -19.89 -13.91 -0.28
N LEU A 33 -20.20 -13.15 0.76
CA LEU A 33 -19.29 -12.17 1.34
C LEU A 33 -18.04 -12.85 1.90
N GLU A 34 -18.20 -14.01 2.56
CA GLU A 34 -17.11 -14.77 3.13
C GLU A 34 -16.15 -15.29 2.05
N GLU A 35 -16.67 -15.80 0.93
CA GLU A 35 -15.87 -16.17 -0.25
C GLU A 35 -15.06 -14.99 -0.79
N ILE A 36 -15.68 -13.80 -0.91
CA ILE A 36 -15.01 -12.58 -1.36
C ILE A 36 -13.90 -12.18 -0.39
N ALA A 37 -14.19 -12.22 0.92
CA ALA A 37 -13.21 -11.89 1.95
C ALA A 37 -12.03 -12.88 1.96
N ALA A 38 -12.28 -14.17 1.77
CA ALA A 38 -11.24 -15.19 1.66
C ALA A 38 -10.34 -14.94 0.45
N GLU A 39 -10.92 -14.61 -0.71
CA GLU A 39 -10.16 -14.24 -1.90
C GLU A 39 -9.29 -12.99 -1.67
N TRP A 40 -9.83 -11.96 -1.01
CA TRP A 40 -9.06 -10.77 -0.69
C TRP A 40 -7.91 -11.05 0.27
N ARG A 41 -8.14 -11.84 1.33
CA ARG A 41 -7.07 -12.26 2.25
C ARG A 41 -5.96 -13.00 1.52
N ALA A 42 -6.31 -13.97 0.68
CA ALA A 42 -5.33 -14.71 -0.11
C ALA A 42 -4.48 -13.78 -1.01
N ARG A 43 -5.11 -12.80 -1.66
CA ARG A 43 -4.42 -11.82 -2.51
C ARG A 43 -3.56 -10.82 -1.73
N LEU A 44 -4.04 -10.36 -0.58
CA LEU A 44 -3.31 -9.41 0.29
C LEU A 44 -2.12 -10.06 1.00
N MET A 45 -2.18 -11.37 1.23
CA MET A 45 -1.05 -12.14 1.78
C MET A 45 0.01 -12.47 0.72
N ASP A 46 -0.32 -12.42 -0.58
CA ASP A 46 0.64 -12.58 -1.66
C ASP A 46 1.27 -11.22 -2.03
N ILE A 47 2.41 -10.93 -1.41
CA ILE A 47 3.18 -9.70 -1.64
C ILE A 47 3.55 -9.54 -3.13
N SER A 48 3.83 -10.63 -3.85
CA SER A 48 4.19 -10.56 -5.27
C SER A 48 3.01 -10.16 -6.13
N TRP A 49 1.83 -10.71 -5.83
CA TRP A 49 0.59 -10.33 -6.49
C TRP A 49 0.26 -8.85 -6.22
N PHE A 50 0.35 -8.42 -4.95
CA PHE A 50 0.10 -7.04 -4.56
C PHE A 50 1.04 -6.05 -5.27
N MET A 51 2.36 -6.29 -5.22
CA MET A 51 3.35 -5.44 -5.87
C MET A 51 3.16 -5.39 -7.39
N ARG A 52 2.77 -6.50 -8.02
CA ARG A 52 2.45 -6.51 -9.46
C ARG A 52 1.29 -5.58 -9.78
N MET A 53 0.21 -5.65 -9.01
CA MET A 53 -0.98 -4.81 -9.23
C MET A 53 -0.67 -3.31 -9.03
N LEU A 54 0.04 -2.97 -7.96
CA LEU A 54 0.45 -1.60 -7.65
C LEU A 54 1.39 -1.03 -8.72
N ASN A 55 2.42 -1.79 -9.10
CA ASN A 55 3.42 -1.32 -10.05
C ASN A 55 2.84 -1.18 -11.47
N GLU A 56 1.93 -2.07 -11.88
CA GLU A 56 1.26 -1.97 -13.19
C GLU A 56 0.40 -0.69 -13.28
N SER A 57 -0.38 -0.38 -12.24
CA SER A 57 -1.24 0.80 -12.26
C SER A 57 -0.44 2.09 -12.34
N ILE A 58 0.61 2.22 -11.53
CA ILE A 58 1.47 3.42 -11.52
C ILE A 58 2.22 3.56 -12.86
N ALA A 59 2.81 2.48 -13.37
CA ALA A 59 3.53 2.51 -14.64
C ALA A 59 2.63 2.92 -15.81
N ARG A 60 1.38 2.45 -15.84
CA ARG A 60 0.41 2.82 -16.87
C ARG A 60 0.03 4.28 -16.78
N GLN A 61 -0.21 4.78 -15.57
CA GLN A 61 -0.57 6.17 -15.34
C GLN A 61 0.58 7.10 -15.74
N ALA A 62 1.80 6.84 -15.26
CA ALA A 62 2.97 7.65 -15.60
C ALA A 62 3.26 7.68 -17.11
N ASN A 63 3.24 6.51 -17.77
CA ASN A 63 3.42 6.46 -19.23
C ASN A 63 2.34 7.25 -19.98
N GLN A 64 1.10 7.25 -19.48
CA GLN A 64 0.01 8.01 -20.08
C GLN A 64 0.19 9.51 -19.88
N GLU A 65 0.62 9.94 -18.69
CA GLU A 65 0.92 11.34 -18.36
C GLU A 65 2.07 11.89 -19.21
N ASP A 66 3.11 11.07 -19.45
CA ASP A 66 4.27 11.44 -20.26
C ASP A 66 4.10 11.21 -21.77
N GLY A 67 2.95 10.66 -22.20
CA GLY A 67 2.69 10.33 -23.60
C GLY A 67 3.67 9.29 -24.19
N CYS A 68 4.31 8.48 -23.34
CA CYS A 68 5.34 7.53 -23.73
C CYS A 68 4.85 6.07 -23.60
N THR A 69 5.64 5.14 -24.12
CA THR A 69 5.38 3.71 -23.95
C THR A 69 6.67 3.00 -23.55
N GLY A 70 6.52 1.88 -22.84
CA GLY A 70 7.65 1.05 -22.45
C GLY A 70 7.72 0.79 -20.96
N ARG A 71 8.93 0.46 -20.51
CA ARG A 71 9.20 -0.02 -19.16
C ARG A 71 9.43 1.15 -18.20
N PHE A 72 8.53 1.30 -17.24
CA PHE A 72 8.65 2.32 -16.19
C PHE A 72 9.61 1.91 -15.06
N TRP A 73 9.57 0.64 -14.63
CA TRP A 73 10.37 0.14 -13.51
C TRP A 73 11.62 -0.62 -13.96
N GLU A 74 12.78 -0.34 -13.36
CA GLU A 74 14.08 -0.95 -13.72
C GLU A 74 14.21 -2.46 -13.44
N GLY A 75 13.37 -3.03 -12.56
CA GLY A 75 13.57 -4.39 -12.05
C GLY A 75 12.38 -5.02 -11.35
N ARG A 76 12.64 -6.18 -10.72
CA ARG A 76 11.73 -6.80 -9.74
C ARG A 76 11.86 -6.05 -8.41
N PHE A 77 10.79 -6.07 -7.61
CA PHE A 77 10.86 -5.59 -6.23
C PHE A 77 11.76 -6.49 -5.38
N LYS A 78 12.30 -5.94 -4.29
CA LYS A 78 13.02 -6.69 -3.27
C LYS A 78 12.16 -6.75 -2.02
N SER A 79 12.11 -7.91 -1.36
CA SER A 79 11.41 -8.10 -0.10
C SER A 79 12.35 -8.80 0.87
N GLN A 80 12.63 -8.14 1.99
CA GLN A 80 13.53 -8.62 3.02
C GLN A 80 12.77 -8.63 4.35
N ALA A 81 12.77 -9.78 5.04
CA ALA A 81 12.22 -9.87 6.38
C ALA A 81 13.17 -9.18 7.37
N LEU A 82 12.59 -8.32 8.22
CA LEU A 82 13.27 -7.69 9.35
C LEU A 82 12.88 -8.48 10.60
N LEU A 83 13.87 -9.13 11.22
CA LEU A 83 13.63 -10.15 12.26
C LEU A 83 13.86 -9.62 13.68
N ASP A 84 14.34 -8.38 13.82
CA ASP A 84 14.60 -7.77 15.11
C ASP A 84 14.32 -6.25 15.08
N GLU A 85 14.13 -5.68 16.26
CA GLU A 85 13.79 -4.26 16.44
C GLU A 85 14.90 -3.32 15.96
N ARG A 86 16.18 -3.76 16.01
CA ARG A 86 17.30 -2.94 15.56
C ARG A 86 17.30 -2.82 14.04
N ALA A 87 17.04 -3.93 13.34
CA ALA A 87 16.87 -3.96 11.90
C ALA A 87 15.66 -3.12 11.47
N LEU A 88 14.54 -3.20 12.21
CA LEU A 88 13.38 -2.35 11.98
C LEU A 88 13.72 -0.86 12.13
N ALA A 89 14.32 -0.46 13.25
CA ALA A 89 14.72 0.92 13.51
C ALA A 89 15.70 1.45 12.46
N ALA A 90 16.68 0.64 12.06
CA ALA A 90 17.63 1.00 11.01
C ALA A 90 16.94 1.19 9.65
N CYS A 91 16.00 0.32 9.29
CA CYS A 91 15.23 0.45 8.05
C CYS A 91 14.33 1.70 8.06
N MET A 92 13.70 2.03 9.19
CA MET A 92 12.90 3.24 9.33
C MET A 92 13.76 4.50 9.14
N ALA A 93 14.87 4.60 9.87
CA ALA A 93 15.82 5.70 9.71
C ALA A 93 16.34 5.79 8.27
N HIS A 94 16.61 4.66 7.62
CA HIS A 94 17.01 4.65 6.21
C HIS A 94 15.95 5.25 5.28
N VAL A 95 14.68 4.89 5.46
CA VAL A 95 13.58 5.43 4.65
C VAL A 95 13.41 6.92 4.89
N ASP A 96 13.47 7.37 6.15
CA ASP A 96 13.28 8.76 6.52
C ASP A 96 14.40 9.67 6.04
N LEU A 97 15.62 9.14 5.97
CA LEU A 97 16.80 9.86 5.48
C LEU A 97 16.95 9.77 3.94
N ASN A 98 16.10 9.01 3.24
CA ASN A 98 16.19 8.90 1.78
C ASN A 98 16.01 10.23 1.04
N PRO A 99 15.07 11.13 1.40
CA PRO A 99 14.94 12.44 0.77
C PRO A 99 16.23 13.28 0.87
N ILE A 100 16.90 13.23 2.03
CA ILE A 100 18.18 13.94 2.25
C ILE A 100 19.27 13.32 1.38
N ARG A 101 19.35 11.98 1.36
CA ARG A 101 20.29 11.25 0.50
C ARG A 101 20.08 11.56 -0.99
N ALA A 102 18.82 11.75 -1.40
CA ALA A 102 18.44 12.15 -2.75
C ALA A 102 18.60 13.66 -3.03
N LYS A 103 19.04 14.45 -2.03
CA LYS A 103 19.16 15.92 -2.08
C LYS A 103 17.82 16.64 -2.37
N MET A 104 16.72 16.05 -1.93
CA MET A 104 15.37 16.63 -2.03
C MET A 104 14.96 17.42 -0.79
N ALA A 105 15.68 17.26 0.33
CA ALA A 105 15.46 17.94 1.61
C ALA A 105 16.79 18.12 2.34
N GLU A 106 16.91 19.15 3.19
CA GLU A 106 18.12 19.37 4.02
C GLU A 106 18.04 18.61 5.35
N ILE A 107 16.86 18.59 5.96
CA ILE A 107 16.56 17.85 7.19
C ILE A 107 15.30 16.98 7.02
N PRO A 108 15.08 15.92 7.83
CA PRO A 108 13.95 15.03 7.65
C PRO A 108 12.58 15.72 7.80
N GLU A 109 12.50 16.75 8.64
CA GLU A 109 11.33 17.58 8.90
C GLU A 109 10.79 18.25 7.64
N ASP A 110 11.67 18.57 6.69
CA ASP A 110 11.33 19.28 5.45
C ASP A 110 10.68 18.38 4.38
N SER A 111 10.62 17.06 4.60
CA SER A 111 10.11 16.12 3.59
C SER A 111 8.67 15.67 3.85
N ASP A 112 7.77 16.04 2.94
CA ASP A 112 6.36 15.58 2.91
C ASP A 112 6.18 14.16 2.35
N HIS A 113 7.26 13.49 1.96
CA HIS A 113 7.20 12.26 1.17
C HIS A 113 7.46 10.99 2.00
N THR A 114 7.69 11.13 3.30
CA THR A 114 7.92 9.99 4.20
C THR A 114 7.02 10.06 5.43
N SER A 115 7.03 8.99 6.24
CA SER A 115 6.20 8.92 7.44
C SER A 115 6.78 9.67 8.64
N ILE A 116 7.95 10.32 8.51
CA ILE A 116 8.63 10.99 9.63
C ILE A 116 7.83 12.15 10.19
N GLN A 117 7.15 12.94 9.34
CA GLN A 117 6.31 14.04 9.81
C GLN A 117 5.22 13.56 10.76
N ARG A 118 4.54 12.45 10.45
CA ARG A 118 3.53 11.87 11.35
C ARG A 118 4.14 11.45 12.69
N ARG A 119 5.37 10.92 12.69
CA ARG A 119 6.07 10.55 13.93
C ARG A 119 6.50 11.77 14.73
N ILE A 120 6.98 12.83 14.07
CA ILE A 120 7.33 14.10 14.72
C ILE A 120 6.09 14.73 15.38
N SER A 121 4.97 14.84 14.66
CA SER A 121 3.72 15.38 15.22
C SER A 121 3.25 14.57 16.42
N ALA A 122 3.24 13.24 16.30
CA ALA A 122 2.85 12.36 17.42
C ALA A 122 3.75 12.53 18.66
N ALA A 123 5.05 12.73 18.46
CA ALA A 123 6.00 12.96 19.56
C ALA A 123 5.79 14.34 20.23
N GLN A 124 5.45 15.37 19.44
CA GLN A 124 5.13 16.71 19.95
C GLN A 124 3.84 16.72 20.77
N ASP A 125 2.85 15.92 20.36
CA ASP A 125 1.54 15.84 21.03
C ASP A 125 1.56 15.02 22.34
N ALA A 126 2.73 14.47 22.73
CA ALA A 126 2.91 13.54 23.86
C ALA A 126 1.95 12.32 23.84
N ALA A 127 1.31 12.06 22.70
CA ALA A 127 0.44 10.94 22.46
C ALA A 127 1.30 9.73 22.08
N LEU A 128 1.70 8.94 23.08
CA LEU A 128 2.07 7.55 22.85
C LEU A 128 0.96 6.64 23.39
N PRO A 129 0.54 5.60 22.65
CA PRO A 129 1.28 4.95 21.57
C PRO A 129 0.55 5.03 20.20
N LEU A 130 1.29 5.30 19.12
CA LEU A 130 0.87 4.77 17.82
C LEU A 130 1.38 3.34 17.74
N CYS A 131 0.44 2.42 17.60
CA CYS A 131 0.67 1.04 17.22
C CYS A 131 1.69 0.96 16.07
N TRP A 132 2.77 0.22 16.35
CA TRP A 132 3.69 -0.35 15.37
C TRP A 132 2.96 -1.30 14.42
#